data_AF-A0A7M3X9I6-F1
#
_entry.id   AF-A0A7M3X9I6-F1
#
_cell.length_a   1.000
_cell.length_b   1.000
_cell.length_c   1.000
_cell.angle_alpha   90.00
_cell.angle_beta   90.00
_cell.angle_gamma   90.00
#
_symmetry.space_group_name_H-M   'P 1'
#
loop_
_entity.id
_entity.type
_entity.pdbx_description
1 polymer ?
#
loop_
_entity_poly.entity_id
_entity_poly.type
_entity_poly.pdbx_seq_one_letter_code
_entity_poly.pdbx_strand_id
1 'polypeptide(L)'
;MNEVIEWQGYLGMFDENALMMQSPYIHNDVLVFGADSDYTTMAIAGLHLLSSRGIMISEVRSLPLVNPSAVKSATGVTVLCGEEEEACDWNLLVGEEATLVFTNDLERDLGFHGPSELESLDSTFYSDMQAAWEKELSSTHVSQGAYVSEAAYMEGADARLGFMAQSHDQALVWPPRQMDGDGKRLQQANSPLLASAVVESWTKLSAAGAPSEFALRAPVLGGIQTVFVRFEQGPCGVFLVADDEQYEPSIGDQVTFVVRRIYAQEGLIRYGMKAKPASN
;
A
#
# COMPACT_ATOMS: atom_id res chain seq x y z
N MET A 1 19.39 6.81 20.75
CA MET A 1 18.47 5.75 20.32
C MET A 1 17.34 6.48 19.64
N ASN A 2 17.19 6.31 18.33
CA ASN A 2 16.21 7.06 17.54
C ASN A 2 14.80 6.60 17.94
N GLU A 3 13.85 7.51 17.92
CA GLU A 3 12.44 7.19 18.14
C GLU A 3 11.98 6.23 17.03
N VAL A 4 11.43 5.08 17.41
CA VAL A 4 10.83 4.11 16.48
C VAL A 4 9.34 4.38 16.41
N ILE A 5 8.83 4.56 15.20
CA ILE A 5 7.44 4.92 14.93
C ILE A 5 6.80 3.78 14.14
N GLU A 6 5.73 3.19 14.67
CA GLU A 6 4.89 2.31 13.87
C GLU A 6 4.03 3.15 12.91
N TRP A 7 4.21 2.93 11.61
CA TRP A 7 3.52 3.70 10.58
C TRP A 7 3.10 2.82 9.41
N GLN A 8 1.79 2.74 9.19
CA GLN A 8 1.19 2.01 8.06
C GLN A 8 1.69 0.56 7.87
N GLY A 9 2.03 -0.12 8.98
CA GLY A 9 2.53 -1.52 8.98
C GLY A 9 4.05 -1.65 8.85
N TYR A 10 4.78 -0.54 8.96
CA TYR A 10 6.24 -0.49 8.93
C TYR A 10 6.78 0.24 10.16
N LEU A 11 8.09 0.13 10.35
CA LEU A 11 8.84 0.80 11.42
C LEU A 11 9.63 1.95 10.80
N GLY A 12 9.32 3.17 11.21
CA GLY A 12 9.97 4.40 10.78
C GLY A 12 10.93 4.93 11.84
N MET A 13 12.11 5.40 11.42
CA MET A 13 13.12 6.00 12.29
C MET A 13 13.68 7.26 11.65
N PHE A 14 13.64 8.37 12.39
CA PHE A 14 14.20 9.63 11.92
C PHE A 14 15.64 9.83 12.41
N ASP A 15 16.46 10.41 11.53
CA ASP A 15 17.76 11.00 11.86
C ASP A 15 17.83 12.39 11.19
N GLU A 16 17.52 13.44 11.96
CA GLU A 16 17.23 14.78 11.46
C GLU A 16 16.16 14.79 10.35
N ASN A 17 16.54 15.06 9.10
CA ASN A 17 15.67 15.07 7.93
C ASN A 17 15.67 13.73 7.18
N ALA A 18 16.53 12.78 7.53
CA ALA A 18 16.53 11.45 6.93
C ALA A 18 15.50 10.56 7.63
N LEU A 19 14.90 9.65 6.86
CA LEU A 19 13.95 8.66 7.35
C LEU A 19 14.36 7.27 6.86
N MET A 20 14.56 6.34 7.80
CA MET A 20 14.60 4.92 7.49
C MET A 20 13.23 4.30 7.72
N MET A 21 12.79 3.50 6.75
CA MET A 21 11.64 2.60 6.86
C MET A 21 12.14 1.16 6.85
N GLN A 22 11.53 0.32 7.68
CA GLN A 22 11.89 -1.07 7.86
C GLN A 22 10.65 -1.93 8.01
N SER A 23 10.69 -3.19 7.54
CA SER A 23 9.64 -4.17 7.83
C SER A 23 9.74 -4.67 9.28
N PRO A 24 8.61 -4.90 9.97
CA PRO A 24 8.65 -5.45 11.32
C PRO A 24 8.99 -6.94 11.37
N TYR A 25 9.14 -7.60 10.21
CA TYR A 25 9.28 -9.04 10.11
C TYR A 25 10.72 -9.48 9.83
N ILE A 26 11.11 -10.61 10.44
CA ILE A 26 12.37 -11.30 10.19
C ILE A 26 12.13 -12.76 9.80
N HIS A 27 13.02 -13.28 8.96
CA HIS A 27 13.13 -14.69 8.64
C HIS A 27 14.61 -15.07 8.58
N ASN A 28 15.03 -16.05 9.39
CA ASN A 28 16.44 -16.45 9.51
C ASN A 28 17.40 -15.26 9.73
N ASP A 29 17.06 -14.37 10.67
CA ASP A 29 17.82 -13.16 11.04
C ASP A 29 17.95 -12.09 9.93
N VAL A 30 17.18 -12.20 8.84
CA VAL A 30 17.12 -11.22 7.73
C VAL A 30 15.78 -10.51 7.74
N LEU A 31 15.75 -9.20 7.53
CA LEU A 31 14.51 -8.43 7.39
C LEU A 31 13.78 -8.80 6.09
N VAL A 32 12.52 -9.21 6.22
CA VAL A 32 11.68 -9.62 5.09
C VAL A 32 10.35 -8.88 5.09
N PHE A 33 9.69 -8.82 3.93
CA PHE A 33 8.36 -8.20 3.84
C PHE A 33 7.26 -9.11 4.39
N GLY A 34 6.22 -8.49 4.95
CA GLY A 34 4.95 -9.16 5.23
C GLY A 34 4.22 -9.59 3.97
N ALA A 35 3.13 -10.35 4.15
CA ALA A 35 2.43 -11.07 3.09
C ALA A 35 2.10 -10.23 1.85
N ASP A 36 1.61 -9.00 2.02
CA ASP A 36 1.16 -8.14 0.92
C ASP A 36 2.01 -6.86 0.77
N SER A 37 3.26 -6.91 1.22
CA SER A 37 4.19 -5.77 1.25
C SER A 37 5.37 -5.95 0.30
N ASP A 38 5.90 -4.84 -0.20
CA ASP A 38 7.14 -4.73 -0.97
C ASP A 38 7.76 -3.32 -0.86
N TYR A 39 8.82 -3.05 -1.62
CA TYR A 39 9.47 -1.75 -1.66
C TYR A 39 8.53 -0.62 -2.11
N THR A 40 7.58 -0.87 -3.01
CA THR A 40 6.63 0.15 -3.45
C THR A 40 5.70 0.54 -2.31
N THR A 41 5.14 -0.43 -1.61
CA THR A 41 4.22 -0.17 -0.49
C THR A 41 4.94 0.50 0.69
N MET A 42 6.20 0.13 0.94
CA MET A 42 7.03 0.76 1.98
C MET A 42 7.44 2.20 1.60
N ALA A 43 7.77 2.45 0.33
CA ALA A 43 8.09 3.78 -0.16
C ALA A 43 6.90 4.74 -0.02
N ILE A 44 5.70 4.29 -0.39
CA ILE A 44 4.46 5.06 -0.22
C ILE A 44 4.23 5.39 1.27
N ALA A 45 4.41 4.41 2.17
CA ALA A 45 4.28 4.62 3.60
C ALA A 45 5.29 5.65 4.14
N GLY A 46 6.55 5.57 3.73
CA GLY A 46 7.60 6.51 4.11
C GLY A 46 7.32 7.94 3.64
N LEU A 47 6.85 8.12 2.40
CA LEU A 47 6.45 9.43 1.88
C LEU A 47 5.26 10.03 2.65
N HIS A 48 4.27 9.20 3.05
CA HIS A 48 3.20 9.64 3.94
C HIS A 48 3.73 10.07 5.32
N LEU A 49 4.72 9.37 5.87
CA LEU A 49 5.32 9.71 7.17
C LEU A 49 6.14 11.01 7.10
N LEU A 50 6.87 11.23 6.01
CA LEU A 50 7.58 12.50 5.77
C LEU A 50 6.59 13.67 5.66
N SER A 51 5.52 13.49 4.88
CA SER A 51 4.45 14.48 4.73
C SER A 51 3.74 14.78 6.05
N SER A 52 3.48 13.77 6.89
CA SER A 52 2.86 13.98 8.21
C SER A 52 3.75 14.76 9.19
N ARG A 53 5.07 14.74 8.98
CA ARG A 53 6.05 15.58 9.69
C ARG A 53 6.29 16.95 9.03
N GLY A 54 5.56 17.27 7.95
CA GLY A 54 5.67 18.53 7.22
C GLY A 54 6.80 18.58 6.19
N ILE A 55 7.46 17.46 5.92
CA ILE A 55 8.52 17.36 4.89
C ILE A 55 7.84 17.06 3.55
N MET A 56 7.76 18.09 2.71
CA MET A 56 7.11 18.01 1.40
C MET A 56 8.14 17.65 0.32
N ILE A 57 7.98 16.46 -0.26
CA ILE A 57 8.81 15.96 -1.36
C ILE A 57 7.95 15.95 -2.62
N SER A 58 8.41 16.59 -3.70
CA SER A 58 7.74 16.54 -5.01
C SER A 58 8.29 15.47 -5.93
N GLU A 59 9.57 15.14 -5.75
CA GLU A 59 10.33 14.21 -6.56
C GLU A 59 11.36 13.47 -5.71
N VAL A 60 11.63 12.22 -6.07
CA VAL A 60 12.64 11.40 -5.42
C VAL A 60 13.35 10.53 -6.44
N ARG A 61 14.67 10.41 -6.33
CA ARG A 61 15.47 9.50 -7.14
C ARG A 61 15.49 8.12 -6.52
N SER A 62 15.25 7.07 -7.30
CA SER A 62 15.26 5.68 -6.82
C SER A 62 15.85 4.72 -7.84
N LEU A 63 16.40 3.60 -7.37
CA LEU A 63 16.63 2.42 -8.19
C LEU A 63 15.29 1.83 -8.70
N PRO A 64 15.29 1.06 -9.80
CA PRO A 64 14.07 0.54 -10.45
C PRO A 64 13.44 -0.65 -9.70
N LEU A 65 13.38 -0.59 -8.38
CA LEU A 65 12.76 -1.59 -7.49
C LEU A 65 11.40 -1.12 -6.94
N VAL A 66 11.06 0.16 -7.14
CA VAL A 66 9.79 0.77 -6.74
C VAL A 66 8.99 1.10 -7.98
N ASN A 67 7.67 0.85 -7.94
CA ASN A 67 6.77 1.17 -9.05
C ASN A 67 6.47 2.70 -9.07
N PRO A 68 6.97 3.46 -10.08
CA PRO A 68 6.83 4.91 -10.10
C PRO A 68 5.38 5.39 -10.23
N SER A 69 4.55 4.68 -11.00
CA SER A 69 3.16 5.09 -11.23
C SER A 69 2.30 4.88 -9.98
N ALA A 70 2.53 3.79 -9.24
CA ALA A 70 1.88 3.55 -7.95
C ALA A 70 2.26 4.62 -6.92
N VAL A 71 3.54 4.96 -6.79
CA VAL A 71 4.01 6.03 -5.90
C VAL A 71 3.36 7.37 -6.28
N LYS A 72 3.38 7.73 -7.56
CA LYS A 72 2.79 8.99 -8.06
C LYS A 72 1.30 9.07 -7.74
N SER A 73 0.55 8.01 -8.00
CA SER A 73 -0.90 7.98 -7.80
C SER A 73 -1.28 8.03 -6.31
N ALA A 74 -0.48 7.40 -5.44
CA ALA A 74 -0.74 7.35 -4.00
C ALA A 74 -0.34 8.63 -3.27
N THR A 75 0.79 9.24 -3.65
CA THR A 75 1.46 10.29 -2.87
C THR A 75 1.57 11.64 -3.58
N GLY A 76 1.38 11.66 -4.90
CA GLY A 76 1.68 12.82 -5.75
C GLY A 76 3.18 12.99 -6.07
N VAL A 77 4.08 12.16 -5.51
CA VAL A 77 5.54 12.26 -5.70
C VAL A 77 5.97 11.59 -6.98
N THR A 78 6.81 12.25 -7.77
CA THR A 78 7.42 11.68 -8.98
C THR A 78 8.66 10.87 -8.61
N VAL A 79 8.74 9.61 -9.05
CA VAL A 79 9.96 8.80 -8.89
C VAL A 79 10.79 8.91 -10.17
N LEU A 80 12.02 9.41 -10.05
CA LEU A 80 12.98 9.51 -11.14
C LEU A 80 13.86 8.25 -11.14
N CYS A 81 13.72 7.44 -12.20
CA CYS A 81 14.53 6.24 -12.44
C CYS A 81 15.48 6.51 -13.61
N GLY A 82 16.79 6.63 -13.37
CA GLY A 82 17.75 6.86 -14.45
C GLY A 82 19.11 7.39 -13.99
N GLU A 83 20.06 7.44 -14.92
CA GLU A 83 21.40 7.98 -14.71
C GLU A 83 21.34 9.49 -14.44
N GLU A 84 22.01 9.88 -13.35
CA GLU A 84 22.41 11.16 -12.73
C GLU A 84 22.11 12.55 -13.33
N GLU A 85 21.53 12.71 -14.52
CA GLU A 85 21.48 14.01 -15.21
C GLU A 85 20.46 15.03 -14.65
N GLU A 86 19.39 14.60 -13.98
CA GLU A 86 18.41 15.52 -13.36
C GLU A 86 18.74 15.78 -11.88
N ALA A 87 19.04 17.03 -11.52
CA ALA A 87 19.20 17.40 -10.11
C ALA A 87 17.93 17.03 -9.34
N CYS A 88 18.07 16.20 -8.30
CA CYS A 88 16.98 15.77 -7.44
C CYS A 88 17.46 15.86 -5.99
N ASP A 89 16.72 16.62 -5.18
CA ASP A 89 17.12 16.91 -3.81
C ASP A 89 17.02 15.68 -2.89
N TRP A 90 16.12 14.74 -3.21
CA TRP A 90 15.84 13.58 -2.37
C TRP A 90 16.18 12.28 -3.08
N ASN A 91 16.76 11.36 -2.30
CA ASN A 91 17.12 10.02 -2.73
C ASN A 91 16.36 8.99 -1.89
N LEU A 92 15.81 8.00 -2.56
CA LEU A 92 15.24 6.79 -2.00
C LEU A 92 16.24 5.65 -2.23
N LEU A 93 16.97 5.32 -1.17
CA LEU A 93 17.93 4.23 -1.15
C LEU A 93 17.22 2.94 -0.77
N VAL A 94 17.37 1.93 -1.61
CA VAL A 94 16.79 0.60 -1.37
C VAL A 94 17.85 -0.30 -0.76
N GLY A 95 17.56 -0.87 0.41
CA GLY A 95 18.46 -1.81 1.06
C GLY A 95 18.50 -3.19 0.38
N GLU A 96 19.44 -4.03 0.80
CA GLU A 96 19.49 -5.44 0.36
C GLU A 96 18.37 -6.28 1.02
N GLU A 97 17.92 -5.87 2.20
CA GLU A 97 16.80 -6.45 2.94
C GLU A 97 15.57 -5.54 2.88
N ALA A 98 14.46 -5.91 3.54
CA ALA A 98 13.21 -5.14 3.58
C ALA A 98 13.33 -3.80 4.35
N THR A 99 14.13 -2.89 3.81
CA THR A 99 14.49 -1.57 4.35
C THR A 99 14.60 -0.55 3.22
N LEU A 100 14.27 0.71 3.53
CA LEU A 100 14.39 1.86 2.64
C LEU A 100 14.90 3.06 3.44
N VAL A 101 15.64 3.94 2.79
CA VAL A 101 16.07 5.22 3.37
C VAL A 101 15.74 6.37 2.44
N PHE A 102 15.09 7.39 2.98
CA PHE A 102 14.93 8.70 2.36
C PHE A 102 15.98 9.65 2.93
N THR A 103 16.79 10.25 2.06
CA THR A 103 17.80 11.23 2.45
C THR A 103 17.98 12.29 1.37
N ASN A 104 18.29 13.52 1.78
CA ASN A 104 18.74 14.59 0.90
C ASN A 104 20.26 14.79 0.91
N ASP A 105 20.98 13.92 1.62
CA ASP A 105 22.42 13.95 1.81
C ASP A 105 22.96 12.52 1.73
N LEU A 106 23.63 12.20 0.61
CA LEU A 106 24.19 10.88 0.34
C LEU A 106 25.54 10.64 1.04
N GLU A 107 26.23 11.70 1.47
CA GLU A 107 27.53 11.61 2.14
C GLU A 107 27.38 11.46 3.66
N ARG A 108 26.16 11.63 4.17
CA ARG A 108 25.83 11.52 5.58
C ARG A 108 26.02 10.10 6.09
N ASP A 109 26.71 9.96 7.23
CA ASP A 109 26.71 8.74 8.02
C ASP A 109 25.39 8.64 8.79
N LEU A 110 24.57 7.67 8.43
CA LEU A 110 23.21 7.52 8.95
C LEU A 110 23.22 6.54 10.12
N GLY A 111 22.97 7.06 11.32
CA GLY A 111 23.05 6.32 12.58
C GLY A 111 21.77 5.56 12.92
N PHE A 112 21.18 4.82 11.98
CA PHE A 112 19.96 4.07 12.27
C PHE A 112 20.28 2.83 13.12
N HIS A 113 19.60 2.73 14.26
CA HIS A 113 19.63 1.56 15.12
C HIS A 113 18.23 1.00 15.17
N GLY A 114 17.99 -0.09 14.44
CA GLY A 114 16.68 -0.74 14.37
C GLY A 114 16.18 -1.19 15.75
N PRO A 115 14.85 -1.31 15.92
CA PRO A 115 14.29 -1.86 17.15
C PRO A 115 14.75 -3.30 17.36
N SER A 116 14.90 -3.68 18.62
CA SER A 116 15.29 -5.05 19.02
C SER A 116 14.15 -6.06 18.93
N GLU A 117 12.91 -5.59 18.87
CA GLU A 117 11.72 -6.44 18.88
C GLU A 117 11.14 -6.52 17.46
N LEU A 118 11.40 -7.65 16.79
CA LEU A 118 10.93 -7.96 15.45
C LEU A 118 10.13 -9.26 15.49
N GLU A 119 9.16 -9.38 14.59
CA GLU A 119 8.31 -10.55 14.49
C GLU A 119 8.95 -11.61 13.59
N SER A 120 9.20 -12.79 14.15
CA SER A 120 9.72 -13.92 13.37
C SER A 120 8.60 -14.56 12.57
N LEU A 121 8.75 -14.59 11.25
CA LEU A 121 7.83 -15.31 10.38
C LEU A 121 8.12 -16.82 10.42
N ASP A 122 7.04 -17.60 10.44
CA ASP A 122 7.13 -19.04 10.24
C ASP A 122 7.71 -19.35 8.85
N SER A 123 8.63 -20.31 8.80
CA SER A 123 9.35 -20.64 7.57
C SER A 123 8.46 -21.24 6.48
N THR A 124 7.45 -22.02 6.87
CA THR A 124 6.49 -22.59 5.92
C THR A 124 5.61 -21.48 5.37
N PHE A 125 5.04 -20.64 6.24
CA PHE A 125 4.25 -19.48 5.82
C PHE A 125 5.03 -18.57 4.86
N TYR A 126 6.25 -18.20 5.22
CA TYR A 126 7.11 -17.34 4.39
C TYR A 126 7.35 -17.96 3.01
N SER A 127 7.79 -19.22 2.97
CA SER A 127 8.06 -19.93 1.71
C SER A 127 6.81 -20.06 0.84
N ASP A 128 5.66 -20.41 1.43
CA ASP A 128 4.41 -20.60 0.71
C ASP A 128 3.88 -19.27 0.15
N MET A 129 4.00 -18.18 0.90
CA MET A 129 3.64 -16.85 0.44
C MET A 129 4.52 -16.37 -0.72
N GLN A 130 5.84 -16.58 -0.65
CA GLN A 130 6.75 -16.24 -1.76
C GLN A 130 6.41 -17.06 -3.02
N ALA A 131 6.20 -18.36 -2.88
CA ALA A 131 5.83 -19.23 -3.99
C ALA A 131 4.46 -18.88 -4.59
N ALA A 132 3.50 -18.45 -3.76
CA ALA A 132 2.20 -17.98 -4.23
C ALA A 132 2.34 -16.69 -5.05
N TRP A 133 3.08 -15.69 -4.55
CA TRP A 133 3.34 -14.46 -5.29
C TRP A 133 4.10 -14.68 -6.58
N GLU A 134 5.12 -15.53 -6.59
CA GLU A 134 5.88 -15.88 -7.80
C GLU A 134 4.95 -16.44 -8.90
N LYS A 135 4.05 -17.35 -8.51
CA LYS A 135 3.06 -17.94 -9.43
C LYS A 135 2.04 -16.91 -9.91
N GLU A 136 1.55 -16.05 -9.02
CA GLU A 136 0.58 -14.99 -9.34
C GLU A 136 1.19 -13.93 -10.27
N LEU A 137 2.50 -13.65 -10.11
CA LEU A 137 3.29 -12.75 -10.95
C LEU A 137 3.75 -13.38 -12.27
N SER A 138 3.47 -14.65 -12.52
CA SER A 138 3.77 -15.23 -13.82
C SER A 138 3.02 -14.48 -14.92
N SER A 139 3.68 -14.22 -16.05
CA SER A 139 3.05 -13.62 -17.24
C SER A 139 1.91 -14.50 -17.80
N THR A 140 1.90 -15.79 -17.46
CA THR A 140 0.84 -16.73 -17.83
C THR A 140 -0.31 -16.79 -16.82
N HIS A 141 -0.17 -16.16 -15.66
CA HIS A 141 -1.24 -16.11 -14.67
C HIS A 141 -2.27 -15.04 -15.05
N VAL A 142 -3.52 -15.48 -15.19
CA VAL A 142 -4.67 -14.63 -15.52
C VAL A 142 -5.83 -15.03 -14.63
N SER A 143 -6.45 -14.04 -13.98
CA SER A 143 -7.67 -14.24 -13.22
C SER A 143 -8.76 -14.87 -14.10
N GLN A 144 -9.41 -15.92 -13.60
CA GLN A 144 -10.54 -16.58 -14.27
C GLN A 144 -11.89 -15.92 -13.91
N GLY A 145 -11.89 -15.01 -12.96
CA GLY A 145 -13.03 -14.22 -12.53
C GLY A 145 -13.00 -12.84 -13.17
N ALA A 146 -12.70 -11.82 -12.38
CA ALA A 146 -12.59 -10.45 -12.87
C ALA A 146 -11.23 -10.22 -13.55
N TYR A 147 -11.24 -9.91 -14.84
CA TYR A 147 -10.08 -9.43 -15.58
C TYR A 147 -10.11 -7.90 -15.64
N VAL A 148 -9.01 -7.27 -15.20
CA VAL A 148 -8.81 -5.81 -15.28
C VAL A 148 -7.59 -5.54 -16.14
N SER A 149 -7.77 -4.91 -17.29
CA SER A 149 -6.64 -4.53 -18.15
C SER A 149 -5.75 -3.50 -17.45
N GLU A 150 -4.47 -3.43 -17.85
CA GLU A 150 -3.56 -2.41 -17.34
C GLU A 150 -4.09 -1.00 -17.55
N ALA A 151 -4.65 -0.70 -18.74
CA ALA A 151 -5.24 0.60 -19.01
C ALA A 151 -6.38 0.96 -18.04
N ALA A 152 -7.28 0.02 -17.76
CA ALA A 152 -8.39 0.24 -16.82
C ALA A 152 -7.92 0.35 -15.36
N TYR A 153 -6.84 -0.36 -15.00
CA TYR A 153 -6.18 -0.20 -13.71
C TYR A 153 -5.58 1.20 -13.58
N MET A 154 -4.83 1.66 -14.58
CA MET A 154 -4.18 2.97 -14.60
C MET A 154 -5.19 4.12 -14.62
N GLU A 155 -6.30 4.02 -15.37
CA GLU A 155 -7.34 5.05 -15.43
C GLU A 155 -7.95 5.37 -14.06
N GLY A 156 -8.04 4.37 -13.17
CA GLY A 156 -8.57 4.55 -11.82
C GLY A 156 -7.50 4.52 -10.72
N ALA A 157 -6.21 4.63 -11.05
CA ALA A 157 -5.13 4.50 -10.06
C ALA A 157 -5.23 5.57 -8.97
N ASP A 158 -5.46 6.84 -9.32
CA ASP A 158 -5.61 7.94 -8.35
C ASP A 158 -6.77 7.73 -7.37
N ALA A 159 -7.89 7.17 -7.86
CA ALA A 159 -9.03 6.85 -7.01
C ALA A 159 -8.75 5.67 -6.06
N ARG A 160 -8.02 4.66 -6.56
CA ARG A 160 -7.71 3.41 -5.84
C ARG A 160 -6.57 3.57 -4.83
N LEU A 161 -5.59 4.40 -5.14
CA LEU A 161 -4.35 4.56 -4.40
C LEU A 161 -4.28 5.89 -3.63
N GLY A 162 -4.83 6.97 -4.17
CA GLY A 162 -4.83 8.29 -3.53
C GLY A 162 -6.18 8.69 -2.91
N PHE A 163 -7.18 7.79 -2.94
CA PHE A 163 -8.57 8.08 -2.57
C PHE A 163 -9.14 9.37 -3.20
N MET A 164 -8.76 9.64 -4.44
CA MET A 164 -9.29 10.79 -5.15
C MET A 164 -10.77 10.55 -5.51
N ALA A 165 -11.65 11.35 -4.90
CA ALA A 165 -13.08 11.39 -5.15
C ALA A 165 -13.45 12.56 -6.06
N GLN A 166 -14.67 12.51 -6.60
CA GLN A 166 -15.27 13.61 -7.36
C GLN A 166 -16.23 14.41 -6.50
N SER A 167 -16.10 15.73 -6.51
CA SER A 167 -17.13 16.61 -5.97
C SER A 167 -18.27 16.79 -6.98
N HIS A 168 -19.50 16.52 -6.56
CA HIS A 168 -20.72 16.68 -7.35
C HIS A 168 -21.88 17.11 -6.45
N ASP A 169 -22.49 18.26 -6.76
CA ASP A 169 -23.66 18.80 -6.04
C ASP A 169 -23.50 18.81 -4.51
N GLN A 170 -22.33 19.27 -4.04
CA GLN A 170 -21.93 19.35 -2.62
C GLN A 170 -21.72 17.99 -1.93
N ALA A 171 -21.84 16.88 -2.63
CA ALA A 171 -21.48 15.55 -2.17
C ALA A 171 -20.17 15.06 -2.79
N LEU A 172 -19.52 14.09 -2.15
CA LEU A 172 -18.41 13.36 -2.74
C LEU A 172 -18.90 12.03 -3.32
N VAL A 173 -18.42 11.72 -4.53
CA VAL A 173 -18.66 10.45 -5.20
C VAL A 173 -17.33 9.71 -5.32
N TRP A 174 -17.29 8.51 -4.75
CA TRP A 174 -16.18 7.59 -4.86
C TRP A 174 -16.71 6.15 -5.01
N PRO A 175 -16.19 5.35 -5.97
CA PRO A 175 -15.21 5.73 -7.00
C PRO A 175 -15.75 6.80 -7.99
N PRO A 176 -14.86 7.59 -8.62
CA PRO A 176 -15.22 8.52 -9.68
C PRO A 176 -16.06 7.88 -10.79
N ARG A 177 -17.07 8.60 -11.26
CA ARG A 177 -17.95 8.21 -12.38
C ARG A 177 -17.73 9.12 -13.58
N GLN A 178 -17.95 8.60 -14.77
CA GLN A 178 -17.87 9.43 -15.99
C GLN A 178 -19.12 10.31 -16.16
N MET A 179 -20.28 9.84 -15.70
CA MET A 179 -21.57 10.52 -15.82
C MET A 179 -22.37 10.41 -14.53
N ASP A 180 -23.27 11.37 -14.31
CA ASP A 180 -24.30 11.30 -13.27
C ASP A 180 -25.50 10.45 -13.70
N GLY A 181 -26.54 10.39 -12.86
CA GLY A 181 -27.77 9.64 -13.13
C GLY A 181 -28.58 10.18 -14.32
N ASP A 182 -28.35 11.43 -14.71
CA ASP A 182 -29.01 12.10 -15.83
C ASP A 182 -28.18 12.04 -17.13
N GLY A 183 -27.03 11.34 -17.10
CA GLY A 183 -26.13 11.18 -18.24
C GLY A 183 -25.25 12.39 -18.51
N LYS A 184 -25.19 13.37 -17.60
CA LYS A 184 -24.29 14.52 -17.73
C LYS A 184 -22.89 14.12 -17.28
N ARG A 185 -21.89 14.57 -18.05
CA ARG A 185 -20.49 14.29 -17.72
C ARG A 185 -20.08 14.95 -16.41
N LEU A 186 -19.51 14.16 -15.52
CA LEU A 186 -18.98 14.63 -14.24
C LEU A 186 -17.55 15.15 -14.40
N GLN A 187 -17.14 16.04 -13.50
CA GLN A 187 -15.75 16.50 -13.43
C GLN A 187 -14.83 15.36 -13.03
N GLN A 188 -13.54 15.48 -13.35
CA GLN A 188 -12.54 14.51 -12.90
C GLN A 188 -12.39 14.56 -11.37
N ALA A 189 -11.79 13.50 -10.81
CA ALA A 189 -11.50 13.43 -9.38
C ALA A 189 -10.65 14.64 -8.96
N ASN A 190 -11.06 15.32 -7.89
CA ASN A 190 -10.51 16.61 -7.51
C ASN A 190 -10.47 16.83 -5.99
N SER A 191 -10.94 15.85 -5.20
CA SER A 191 -11.07 15.97 -3.75
C SER A 191 -10.60 14.67 -3.11
N PRO A 192 -9.55 14.68 -2.26
CA PRO A 192 -9.14 13.48 -1.54
C PRO A 192 -10.16 13.09 -0.47
N LEU A 193 -10.37 11.79 -0.24
CA LEU A 193 -11.05 11.32 0.96
C LEU A 193 -10.08 11.28 2.15
N LEU A 194 -10.62 11.52 3.33
CA LEU A 194 -9.97 11.25 4.60
C LEU A 194 -9.73 9.73 4.69
N ALA A 195 -8.51 9.35 5.07
CA ALA A 195 -8.10 7.94 5.18
C ALA A 195 -8.57 7.30 6.50
N SER A 196 -9.81 7.57 6.91
CA SER A 196 -10.47 6.96 8.07
C SER A 196 -11.93 6.65 7.77
N ALA A 197 -12.39 5.49 8.23
CA ALA A 197 -13.75 5.03 8.01
C ALA A 197 -14.24 4.10 9.14
N VAL A 198 -15.55 3.89 9.19
CA VAL A 198 -16.20 2.99 10.14
C VAL A 198 -16.65 1.72 9.43
N VAL A 199 -16.39 0.55 10.01
CA VAL A 199 -16.88 -0.73 9.50
C VAL A 199 -18.39 -0.83 9.68
N GLU A 200 -19.12 -1.01 8.58
CA GLU A 200 -20.57 -1.20 8.55
C GLU A 200 -20.97 -2.67 8.47
N SER A 201 -20.15 -3.47 7.79
CA SER A 201 -20.27 -4.93 7.75
C SER A 201 -18.94 -5.55 7.33
N TRP A 202 -18.79 -6.85 7.53
CA TRP A 202 -17.58 -7.57 7.14
C TRP A 202 -17.90 -9.02 6.80
N THR A 203 -16.99 -9.67 6.08
CA THR A 203 -17.06 -11.11 5.79
C THR A 203 -15.67 -11.69 5.68
N LYS A 204 -15.54 -12.98 6.04
CA LYS A 204 -14.33 -13.76 5.81
C LYS A 204 -14.64 -14.90 4.84
N LEU A 205 -14.05 -14.81 3.65
CA LEU A 205 -14.14 -15.86 2.64
C LEU A 205 -13.15 -16.96 2.98
N SER A 206 -13.64 -18.18 3.17
CA SER A 206 -12.76 -19.35 3.28
C SER A 206 -11.93 -19.53 2.01
N ALA A 207 -10.78 -20.21 2.13
CA ALA A 207 -9.89 -20.47 1.00
C ALA A 207 -10.58 -21.12 -0.22
N ALA A 208 -11.53 -22.03 0.00
CA ALA A 208 -12.27 -22.71 -1.08
C ALA A 208 -13.30 -21.82 -1.80
N GLY A 209 -13.69 -20.69 -1.18
CA GLY A 209 -14.63 -19.73 -1.75
C GLY A 209 -13.96 -18.43 -2.23
N ALA A 210 -12.63 -18.35 -2.15
CA ALA A 210 -11.89 -17.18 -2.59
C ALA A 210 -11.97 -17.03 -4.13
N PRO A 211 -12.16 -15.81 -4.65
CA PRO A 211 -12.06 -15.52 -6.08
C PRO A 211 -10.73 -16.02 -6.67
N SER A 212 -10.72 -16.31 -7.97
CA SER A 212 -9.57 -16.94 -8.62
C SER A 212 -8.28 -16.13 -8.51
N GLU A 213 -8.38 -14.81 -8.47
CA GLU A 213 -7.25 -13.89 -8.29
C GLU A 213 -6.58 -14.00 -6.91
N PHE A 214 -7.25 -14.59 -5.91
CA PHE A 214 -6.70 -14.82 -4.58
C PHE A 214 -6.47 -16.31 -4.30
N ALA A 215 -6.78 -17.21 -5.24
CA ALA A 215 -6.84 -18.65 -4.99
C ALA A 215 -5.50 -19.28 -4.56
N LEU A 216 -4.37 -18.66 -4.94
CA LEU A 216 -3.04 -19.12 -4.55
C LEU A 216 -2.68 -18.72 -3.11
N ARG A 217 -3.09 -17.53 -2.67
CA ARG A 217 -2.74 -16.98 -1.35
C ARG A 217 -3.80 -17.26 -0.30
N ALA A 218 -5.08 -17.33 -0.65
CA ALA A 218 -6.17 -17.55 0.31
C ALA A 218 -5.99 -18.82 1.17
N PRO A 219 -5.48 -19.97 0.65
CA PRO A 219 -5.16 -21.12 1.49
C PRO A 219 -4.05 -20.85 2.52
N VAL A 220 -3.04 -20.05 2.14
CA VAL A 220 -1.90 -19.70 3.00
C VAL A 220 -2.33 -18.70 4.07
N LEU A 221 -3.21 -17.75 3.72
CA LEU A 221 -3.75 -16.72 4.61
C LEU A 221 -4.92 -17.20 5.49
N GLY A 222 -5.36 -18.47 5.35
CA GLY A 222 -6.52 -18.98 6.09
C GLY A 222 -7.86 -18.36 5.66
N GLY A 223 -7.93 -17.84 4.44
CA GLY A 223 -9.06 -17.12 3.87
C GLY A 223 -8.71 -15.67 3.51
N ILE A 224 -9.73 -14.93 3.08
CA ILE A 224 -9.62 -13.51 2.72
C ILE A 224 -10.70 -12.74 3.46
N GLN A 225 -10.28 -11.72 4.23
CA GLN A 225 -11.18 -10.88 5.00
C GLN A 225 -11.48 -9.58 4.26
N THR A 226 -12.76 -9.20 4.21
CA THR A 226 -13.20 -7.92 3.64
C THR A 226 -14.10 -7.18 4.60
N VAL A 227 -14.01 -5.85 4.55
CA VAL A 227 -14.86 -4.92 5.28
C VAL A 227 -15.59 -4.01 4.30
N PHE A 228 -16.88 -3.78 4.54
CA PHE A 228 -17.63 -2.69 3.95
C PHE A 228 -17.63 -1.53 4.94
N VAL A 229 -17.17 -0.36 4.50
CA VAL A 229 -16.91 0.79 5.37
C VAL A 229 -17.63 2.03 4.89
N ARG A 230 -17.97 2.91 5.83
CA ARG A 230 -18.48 4.26 5.55
C ARG A 230 -17.44 5.30 5.98
N PHE A 231 -17.01 6.11 5.02
CA PHE A 231 -16.17 7.28 5.29
C PHE A 231 -17.02 8.38 5.94
N GLU A 232 -16.40 9.20 6.81
CA GLU A 232 -17.10 10.33 7.44
C GLU A 232 -17.67 11.31 6.42
N GLN A 233 -16.99 11.45 5.26
CA GLN A 233 -17.42 12.31 4.17
C GLN A 233 -18.60 11.77 3.35
N GLY A 234 -19.09 10.56 3.65
CA GLY A 234 -20.29 9.99 3.03
C GLY A 234 -20.07 8.76 2.14
N PRO A 235 -19.04 8.70 1.27
CA PRO A 235 -18.80 7.53 0.45
C PRO A 235 -18.66 6.24 1.25
N CYS A 236 -18.97 5.11 0.61
CA CYS A 236 -18.79 3.78 1.17
C CYS A 236 -17.96 2.93 0.21
N GLY A 237 -17.25 1.94 0.74
CA GLY A 237 -16.37 1.09 -0.05
C GLY A 237 -16.19 -0.30 0.54
N VAL A 238 -15.75 -1.25 -0.28
CA VAL A 238 -15.34 -2.59 0.16
C VAL A 238 -13.83 -2.71 0.04
N PHE A 239 -13.18 -3.17 1.10
CA PHE A 239 -11.73 -3.28 1.19
C PHE A 239 -11.34 -4.64 1.74
N LEU A 240 -10.24 -5.18 1.22
CA LEU A 240 -9.52 -6.25 1.91
C LEU A 240 -8.92 -5.70 3.20
N VAL A 241 -8.81 -6.53 4.22
CA VAL A 241 -8.09 -6.16 5.44
C VAL A 241 -6.59 -6.44 5.25
N ALA A 242 -5.75 -5.55 5.77
CA ALA A 242 -4.30 -5.67 5.80
C ALA A 242 -3.83 -6.08 7.20
N ASP A 243 -2.73 -6.84 7.24
CA ASP A 243 -1.99 -7.20 8.45
C ASP A 243 -2.94 -7.74 9.55
N ASP A 244 -3.81 -8.69 9.16
CA ASP A 244 -4.97 -9.13 9.93
C ASP A 244 -4.79 -10.47 10.64
N GLU A 245 -3.55 -10.92 10.82
CA GLU A 245 -3.21 -12.20 11.47
C GLU A 245 -3.83 -12.33 12.86
N GLN A 246 -3.97 -11.20 13.57
CA GLN A 246 -4.53 -11.12 14.92
C GLN A 246 -5.82 -10.28 14.99
N TYR A 247 -6.42 -9.93 13.85
CA TYR A 247 -7.57 -9.02 13.81
C TYR A 247 -8.80 -9.65 13.18
N GLU A 248 -9.88 -9.69 13.96
CA GLU A 248 -11.23 -10.05 13.52
C GLU A 248 -12.12 -8.79 13.58
N PRO A 249 -12.60 -8.27 12.43
CA PRO A 249 -13.36 -7.05 12.38
C PRO A 249 -14.69 -7.16 13.13
N SER A 250 -15.12 -6.06 13.71
CA SER A 250 -16.45 -5.87 14.26
C SER A 250 -17.14 -4.68 13.60
N ILE A 251 -18.47 -4.74 13.55
CA ILE A 251 -19.28 -3.59 13.10
C ILE A 251 -19.06 -2.44 14.08
N GLY A 252 -18.74 -1.25 13.56
CA GLY A 252 -18.42 -0.06 14.34
C GLY A 252 -16.93 0.19 14.53
N ASP A 253 -16.06 -0.75 14.14
CA ASP A 253 -14.61 -0.56 14.25
C ASP A 253 -14.13 0.61 13.39
N GLN A 254 -13.17 1.36 13.93
CA GLN A 254 -12.46 2.40 13.19
C GLN A 254 -11.32 1.76 12.42
N VAL A 255 -11.24 2.07 11.13
CA VAL A 255 -10.16 1.62 10.26
C VAL A 255 -9.51 2.80 9.58
N THR A 256 -8.21 2.65 9.34
CA THR A 256 -7.40 3.49 8.44
C THR A 256 -7.08 2.69 7.18
N PHE A 257 -6.38 3.30 6.24
CA PHE A 257 -6.05 2.64 4.98
C PHE A 257 -4.57 2.74 4.65
N VAL A 258 -4.09 1.65 4.05
CA VAL A 258 -2.70 1.49 3.68
C VAL A 258 -2.60 0.88 2.29
N VAL A 259 -1.62 1.30 1.50
CA VAL A 259 -1.37 0.68 0.19
C VAL A 259 -0.70 -0.67 0.41
N ARG A 260 -1.24 -1.71 -0.23
CA ARG A 260 -0.70 -3.07 -0.26
C ARG A 260 -0.78 -3.62 -1.67
N ARG A 261 -0.06 -4.72 -1.90
CA ARG A 261 -0.29 -5.58 -3.06
C ARG A 261 -1.67 -6.22 -2.92
N ILE A 262 -2.53 -6.06 -3.92
CA ILE A 262 -3.88 -6.66 -3.90
C ILE A 262 -3.83 -8.00 -4.62
N TYR A 263 -3.38 -8.00 -5.86
CA TYR A 263 -3.17 -9.20 -6.68
C TYR A 263 -2.14 -8.94 -7.77
N ALA A 264 -1.72 -9.98 -8.49
CA ALA A 264 -0.92 -9.86 -9.71
C ALA A 264 -1.64 -10.47 -10.92
N GLN A 265 -1.38 -9.91 -12.09
CA GLN A 265 -1.94 -10.37 -13.37
C GLN A 265 -0.98 -9.97 -14.49
N GLU A 266 -0.69 -10.89 -15.42
CA GLU A 266 0.14 -10.61 -16.61
C GLU A 266 1.54 -10.05 -16.27
N GLY A 267 2.14 -10.51 -15.17
CA GLY A 267 3.45 -10.02 -14.74
C GLY A 267 3.44 -8.68 -14.00
N LEU A 268 2.27 -8.12 -13.72
CA LEU A 268 2.12 -6.82 -13.08
C LEU A 268 1.42 -6.95 -11.72
N ILE A 269 2.03 -6.38 -10.69
CA ILE A 269 1.39 -6.19 -9.39
C ILE A 269 0.33 -5.09 -9.52
N ARG A 270 -0.87 -5.37 -9.01
CA ARG A 270 -1.94 -4.38 -8.81
C ARG A 270 -1.96 -3.98 -7.34
N TYR A 271 -1.62 -2.73 -7.10
CA TYR A 271 -1.65 -2.12 -5.78
C TYR A 271 -3.04 -1.52 -5.52
N GLY A 272 -3.37 -1.37 -4.25
CA GLY A 272 -4.61 -0.76 -3.83
C GLY A 272 -4.63 -0.51 -2.33
N MET A 273 -5.61 0.26 -1.89
CA MET A 273 -5.88 0.45 -0.48
C MET A 273 -6.45 -0.84 0.14
N LYS A 274 -5.92 -1.19 1.30
CA LYS A 274 -6.50 -2.16 2.24
C LYS A 274 -6.84 -1.45 3.55
N ALA A 275 -7.88 -1.92 4.22
CA ALA A 275 -8.27 -1.43 5.53
C ALA A 275 -7.33 -2.02 6.59
N LYS A 276 -6.84 -1.18 7.50
CA LYS A 276 -6.08 -1.59 8.68
C LYS A 276 -6.81 -1.08 9.92
N PRO A 277 -6.92 -1.86 11.01
CA PRO A 277 -7.43 -1.35 12.28
C PRO A 277 -6.74 -0.05 12.66
N ALA A 278 -7.49 0.96 13.10
CA ALA A 278 -6.88 2.13 13.70
C ALA A 278 -6.15 1.69 14.98
N SER A 279 -4.86 2.00 15.10
CA SER A 279 -4.15 1.85 16.37
C SER A 279 -4.83 2.78 17.39
N ASN A 280 -5.30 2.22 18.51
CA ASN A 280 -5.84 3.00 19.63
C ASN A 280 -4.76 3.82 20.32
#